data_AF-B6ATL2-F1
#
_entry.id   AF-B6ATL2-F1
#
_cell.length_a   1.000
_cell.length_b   1.000
_cell.length_c   1.000
_cell.angle_alpha   90.00
_cell.angle_beta   90.00
_cell.angle_gamma   90.00
#
_symmetry.space_group_name_H-M   'P 1'
#
loop_
_entity.id
_entity.type
_entity.pdbx_description
1 polymer ?
#
loop_
_entity_poly.entity_id
_entity_poly.type
_entity_poly.pdbx_seq_one_letter_code
_entity_poly.pdbx_strand_id
1 'polypeptide(L)' 'MRKTPAWQPEQPLPTYADKATAAAIITHHFFPISPRTLERWPLTVRRPNKATIYEVDELMQHAEAKLLGAYAYKQAEG' A
#
# COMPACT_ATOMS: atom_id res chain seq x y z
N MET A 1 -7.57 -12.10 14.94
CA MET A 1 -6.69 -12.89 14.05
C MET A 1 -6.13 -11.96 12.98
N ARG A 2 -4.80 -11.72 12.96
CA ARG A 2 -4.16 -11.00 11.85
C ARG A 2 -4.25 -11.90 10.62
N LYS A 3 -5.00 -11.51 9.60
CA LYS A 3 -4.94 -12.20 8.30
C LYS A 3 -3.51 -12.03 7.79
N THR A 4 -2.79 -13.13 7.66
CA THR A 4 -1.50 -13.14 6.97
C THR A 4 -1.75 -12.63 5.55
N PRO A 5 -0.99 -11.64 5.06
CA PRO A 5 -1.14 -11.19 3.67
C PRO A 5 -0.91 -12.41 2.76
N ALA A 6 -1.85 -12.67 1.85
CA ALA A 6 -1.76 -13.81 0.95
C ALA A 6 -0.71 -13.61 -0.15
N TRP A 7 -0.29 -12.37 -0.35
CA TRP A 7 0.68 -11.98 -1.37
C TRP A 7 2.11 -12.10 -0.88
N GLN A 8 2.97 -12.60 -1.77
CA GLN A 8 4.42 -12.70 -1.59
C GLN A 8 5.11 -11.91 -2.72
N PRO A 9 6.32 -11.35 -2.48
CA PRO A 9 7.04 -10.53 -3.47
C PRO A 9 7.26 -11.19 -4.84
N GLU A 10 7.30 -12.52 -4.88
CA GLU A 10 7.51 -13.32 -6.09
C GLU A 10 6.21 -13.55 -6.89
N GLN A 11 5.06 -13.08 -6.39
CA GLN A 11 3.76 -13.22 -7.06
C GLN A 11 3.42 -11.97 -7.89
N PRO A 12 2.77 -12.15 -9.06
CA PRO A 12 2.32 -11.01 -9.86
C PRO A 12 1.36 -10.12 -9.06
N LEU A 13 1.41 -8.81 -9.33
CA LEU A 13 0.52 -7.85 -8.67
C LEU A 13 -0.94 -8.16 -9.04
N PRO A 14 -1.83 -8.40 -8.05
CA PRO A 14 -3.23 -8.61 -8.32
C PRO A 14 -3.89 -7.30 -8.76
N THR A 15 -4.96 -7.35 -9.55
CA THR A 15 -5.73 -6.14 -9.90
C THR A 15 -6.36 -5.49 -8.66
N TYR A 16 -6.84 -6.31 -7.73
CA TYR A 16 -7.42 -5.87 -6.46
C TYR A 16 -6.76 -6.56 -5.27
N ALA A 17 -6.49 -5.80 -4.22
CA ALA A 17 -5.88 -6.28 -2.99
C ALA A 17 -6.72 -5.93 -1.76
N ASP A 18 -6.74 -6.81 -0.76
CA ASP A 18 -7.24 -6.47 0.57
C ASP A 18 -6.25 -5.57 1.32
N LYS A 19 -6.68 -4.96 2.44
CA LYS A 19 -5.85 -4.03 3.23
C LYS A 19 -4.48 -4.60 3.63
N ALA A 20 -4.41 -5.87 4.04
CA ALA A 20 -3.15 -6.45 4.51
C ALA A 20 -2.20 -6.69 3.34
N THR A 21 -2.74 -7.22 2.24
CA THR A 21 -2.00 -7.44 1.00
C THR A 21 -1.53 -6.13 0.39
N ALA A 22 -2.39 -5.12 0.28
CA ALA A 22 -2.04 -3.80 -0.23
C ALA A 22 -0.91 -3.16 0.59
N ALA A 23 -0.95 -3.27 1.92
CA ALA A 23 0.10 -2.73 2.77
C ALA A 23 1.44 -3.46 2.57
N ALA A 24 1.40 -4.78 2.36
CA ALA A 24 2.59 -5.59 2.07
C ALA A 24 3.22 -5.20 0.72
N ILE A 25 2.39 -5.00 -0.31
CA ILE A 25 2.82 -4.54 -1.65
C ILE A 25 3.53 -3.19 -1.53
N ILE A 26 2.88 -2.17 -0.94
CA ILE A 26 3.47 -0.83 -0.83
C ILE A 26 4.75 -0.83 0.02
N THR A 27 4.77 -1.62 1.11
CA THR A 27 5.95 -1.78 1.96
C THR A 27 7.14 -2.36 1.19
N HIS A 28 6.89 -3.26 0.24
CA HIS A 28 7.92 -3.85 -0.59
C HIS A 28 8.44 -2.88 -1.67
N HIS A 29 7.56 -2.11 -2.31
CA HIS A 29 7.91 -1.27 -3.46
C HIS A 29 8.35 0.16 -3.13
N PHE A 30 7.82 0.77 -2.06
CA PHE A 30 8.03 2.20 -1.78
C PHE A 30 8.57 2.46 -0.38
N PHE A 31 7.72 2.32 0.65
CA PHE A 31 8.07 2.62 2.03
C PHE A 31 7.17 1.84 2.99
N PRO A 32 7.67 1.53 4.20
CA PRO A 32 6.92 0.72 5.16
C PRO A 32 5.64 1.42 5.60
N ILE A 33 4.51 0.74 5.41
CA ILE A 33 3.20 1.21 5.88
C ILE A 33 2.45 0.15 6.66
N SER A 34 1.63 0.60 7.61
CA SER A 34 0.69 -0.27 8.29
C SER A 34 -0.62 -0.37 7.51
N PRO A 35 -1.39 -1.47 7.62
CA PRO A 35 -2.73 -1.56 7.02
C PRO A 35 -3.68 -0.46 7.48
N ARG A 36 -3.49 0.08 8.69
CA ARG A 36 -4.26 1.23 9.22
C ARG A 36 -3.95 2.52 8.47
N THR A 37 -2.73 2.66 7.96
CA THR A 37 -2.31 3.83 7.20
C THR A 37 -3.14 3.96 5.91
N LEU A 38 -3.47 2.83 5.26
CA LEU A 38 -4.30 2.80 4.05
C LEU A 38 -5.74 3.25 4.29
N GLU A 39 -6.27 3.12 5.50
CA GLU A 39 -7.63 3.59 5.84
C GLU A 39 -7.75 5.12 5.78
N ARG A 40 -6.62 5.83 5.85
CA ARG A 40 -6.57 7.29 5.77
C ARG A 40 -6.29 7.81 4.36
N TRP A 41 -5.96 6.93 3.41
CA TRP A 41 -5.64 7.36 2.06
C TRP A 41 -6.93 7.58 1.28
N PRO A 42 -7.02 8.65 0.48
CA PRO A 42 -8.21 8.93 -0.33
C PRO A 42 -8.22 8.05 -1.59
N LEU A 43 -8.32 6.73 -1.40
CA LEU A 43 -8.34 5.73 -2.46
C LEU A 43 -9.75 5.25 -2.76
N THR A 44 -9.96 4.73 -3.96
CA THR A 44 -11.23 4.11 -4.34
C THR A 44 -11.38 2.75 -3.66
N VAL A 45 -12.27 2.69 -2.68
CA VAL A 45 -12.53 1.48 -1.90
C VAL A 45 -13.75 0.75 -2.44
N ARG A 46 -13.60 -0.52 -2.83
CA ARG A 46 -14.72 -1.39 -3.21
C ARG A 46 -15.01 -2.41 -2.09
N ARG A 47 -16.28 -2.79 -1.93
CA ARG A 47 -16.70 -3.74 -0.88
C ARG A 47 -17.58 -4.91 -1.37
N PRO A 48 -17.06 -5.81 -2.21
CA PRO A 48 -17.77 -7.06 -2.48
C PRO A 48 -17.84 -7.92 -1.21
N ASN A 49 -19.01 -8.48 -0.88
CA ASN A 49 -19.20 -9.40 0.25
C ASN A 49 -18.65 -8.91 1.61
N LYS A 50 -18.80 -7.60 1.90
CA LYS A 50 -18.26 -6.93 3.11
C LYS A 50 -16.72 -6.94 3.22
N ALA A 51 -15.99 -7.40 2.20
CA ALA A 51 -14.54 -7.35 2.16
C ALA A 51 -14.07 -6.03 1.54
N THR A 52 -13.20 -5.31 2.24
CA THR A 52 -12.62 -4.05 1.73
C THR A 52 -11.47 -4.36 0.79
N ILE A 53 -11.61 -4.00 -0.49
CA ILE A 53 -10.59 -4.18 -1.52
C ILE A 53 -10.21 -2.82 -2.14
N TYR A 54 -8.98 -2.75 -2.60
CA TYR A 54 -8.36 -1.59 -3.23
C TYR A 54 -7.81 -1.98 -4.58
N GLU A 55 -7.83 -1.06 -5.53
CA GLU A 55 -7.19 -1.23 -6.82
C GLU A 55 -5.68 -1.04 -6.66
N VAL A 56 -4.89 -2.04 -7.08
CA VAL A 56 -3.44 -2.01 -6.85
C VAL A 56 -2.77 -0.94 -7.69
N ASP A 57 -3.26 -0.68 -8.90
CA ASP A 57 -2.71 0.37 -9.78
C ASP A 57 -2.85 1.76 -9.15
N GLU A 58 -4.06 2.12 -8.70
CA GLU A 58 -4.33 3.38 -7.98
C GLU A 58 -3.48 3.49 -6.70
N LEU A 59 -3.33 2.38 -5.96
CA LEU A 59 -2.48 2.29 -4.78
C LEU A 59 -1.02 2.62 -5.08
N MET A 60 -0.47 2.05 -6.15
CA MET A 60 0.92 2.24 -6.56
C MET A 60 1.15 3.69 -6.99
N GLN A 61 0.25 4.26 -7.81
CA GLN A 61 0.32 5.67 -8.22
C GLN A 61 0.26 6.62 -7.02
N HIS A 62 -0.63 6.36 -6.05
CA HIS A 62 -0.74 7.19 -4.86
C HIS A 62 0.51 7.08 -3.96
N ALA A 63 1.05 5.89 -3.80
CA ALA A 63 2.27 5.67 -3.01
C ALA A 63 3.48 6.35 -3.65
N GLU A 64 3.63 6.25 -4.97
CA GLU A 64 4.67 6.95 -5.72
C GLU A 64 4.56 8.47 -5.56
N ALA A 65 3.38 9.05 -5.80
CA ALA A 65 3.14 10.48 -5.64
C ALA A 65 3.45 10.96 -4.21
N LYS A 66 3.14 10.14 -3.21
CA LYS A 66 3.43 10.43 -1.80
C LYS A 66 4.91 10.35 -1.47
N LEU A 67 5.64 9.41 -2.05
CA LEU A 67 7.09 9.30 -1.90
C LEU A 67 7.79 10.50 -2.55
N LEU A 68 7.39 10.86 -3.77
CA LEU A 68 7.94 11.99 -4.51
C LEU A 68 7.62 13.35 -3.86
N GLY A 69 6.42 13.47 -3.26
CA GLY A 69 6.00 14.66 -2.52
C GLY A 69 6.55 14.73 -1.09
N ALA A 70 7.24 13.70 -0.60
CA ALA A 70 7.79 13.70 0.74
C ALA A 70 8.95 14.70 0.86
N TYR A 71 9.06 15.36 2.01
CA TYR A 71 10.16 16.28 2.28
C TYR A 71 11.49 15.53 2.29
N ALA A 72 12.34 15.80 1.32
CA ALA A 72 13.69 15.27 1.25
C ALA A 72 14.66 16.25 1.91
N TYR A 73 15.44 15.76 2.87
CA TYR A 73 16.57 16.50 3.42
C TYR A 73 17.84 15.67 3.27
N LYS A 74 18.94 16.33 2.91
CA LYS A 74 20.27 15.70 2.96
C LYS A 74 20.71 15.69 4.41
N GLN A 75 20.87 14.52 4.99
CA GLN A 75 21.48 14.38 6.30
C GLN A 75 22.92 14.92 6.21
N ALA A 76 23.24 15.93 7.02
CA ALA A 76 24.61 16.42 7.13
C ALA A 76 25.45 15.36 7.84
N GLU A 77 26.65 15.10 7.34
CA GLU A 77 27.66 14.32 8.07
C GLU A 77 28.00 15.10 9.35
N GLY A 78 27.78 14.46 10.50
CA GLY A 78 28.17 14.99 11.81
C GLY A 78 29.64 14.75 12.11
#